data_AF-A0AA37R9D7-F1
#
_entry.id   AF-A0AA37R9D7-F1
#
_cell.length_a   1.000
_cell.length_b   1.000
_cell.length_c   1.000
_cell.angle_alpha   90.00
_cell.angle_beta   90.00
_cell.angle_gamma   90.00
#
_symmetry.space_group_name_H-M   'P 1'
#
loop_
_entity.id
_entity.type
_entity.pdbx_description
1 polymer ?
#
loop_
_entity_poly.entity_id
_entity_poly.type
_entity_poly.pdbx_seq_one_letter_code
_entity_poly.pdbx_strand_id
1 'polypeptide(L)'
;MLCRAVDEMRKGLVDASLGGELVKKRVAAQGTGKRGGYRTLLSAKIGNRCVFLHGFAKSDRVNITLEEQKALRFAGKVFLDLSPQALCQAMQAGVLMEVCCEQQAG
;
A
#
# COMPACT_ATOMS: atom_id res chain seq x y z
N MET A 1 8.61 -2.23 -8.37
CA MET A 1 8.06 -3.24 -7.41
C MET A 1 6.66 -2.87 -6.89
N LEU A 2 6.48 -1.76 -6.17
CA LEU A 2 5.16 -1.33 -5.65
C LEU A 2 4.17 -0.91 -6.75
N CYS A 3 4.64 -0.26 -7.82
CA CYS A 3 3.78 0.11 -8.95
C CYS A 3 3.14 -1.09 -9.63
N ARG A 4 3.90 -2.18 -9.83
CA ARG A 4 3.36 -3.43 -10.36
C ARG A 4 2.23 -3.97 -9.48
N ALA A 5 2.35 -3.85 -8.16
CA ALA A 5 1.30 -4.27 -7.24
C ALA A 5 0.01 -3.44 -7.42
N VAL A 6 0.15 -2.12 -7.65
CA VAL A 6 -0.98 -1.22 -7.97
C VAL A 6 -1.60 -1.56 -9.33
N ASP A 7 -0.79 -1.84 -10.34
CA ASP A 7 -1.29 -2.24 -11.67
C ASP A 7 -2.04 -3.57 -11.65
N GLU A 8 -1.54 -4.53 -10.88
CA GLU A 8 -2.26 -5.78 -10.60
C GLU A 8 -3.59 -5.49 -9.91
N MET A 9 -3.62 -4.62 -8.89
CA MET A 9 -4.87 -4.23 -8.21
C MET A 9 -5.87 -3.53 -9.14
N ARG A 10 -5.39 -2.70 -10.08
CA ARG A 10 -6.23 -2.09 -11.13
C ARG A 10 -6.88 -3.12 -12.04
N LYS A 11 -6.22 -4.27 -12.24
CA LYS A 11 -6.74 -5.42 -12.99
C LYS A 11 -7.60 -6.38 -12.14
N GLY A 12 -7.94 -5.98 -10.91
CA GLY A 12 -8.74 -6.79 -9.98
C GLY A 12 -7.94 -7.83 -9.19
N LEU A 13 -6.60 -7.87 -9.32
CA LEU A 13 -5.75 -8.82 -8.60
C LEU A 13 -5.43 -8.30 -7.20
N VAL A 14 -6.37 -8.49 -6.28
CA VAL A 14 -6.26 -8.18 -4.85
C VAL A 14 -6.14 -9.48 -4.06
N ASP A 15 -5.19 -9.57 -3.11
CA ASP A 15 -5.05 -10.79 -2.30
C ASP A 15 -6.13 -10.91 -1.22
N ALA A 16 -6.48 -9.81 -0.54
CA ALA A 16 -7.61 -9.75 0.38
C ALA A 16 -8.09 -8.31 0.61
N SER A 17 -9.41 -8.13 0.69
CA SER A 17 -10.02 -6.89 1.19
C SER A 17 -10.25 -6.99 2.70
N LEU A 18 -9.90 -5.92 3.43
CA LEU A 18 -10.05 -5.81 4.88
C LEU A 18 -11.15 -4.79 5.28
N GLY A 19 -11.94 -4.35 4.29
CA GLY A 19 -13.00 -3.35 4.44
C GLY A 19 -12.48 -1.92 4.60
N GLY A 20 -13.35 -0.93 4.40
CA GLY A 20 -13.01 0.49 4.55
C GLY A 20 -11.82 0.91 3.68
N GLU A 21 -11.81 0.48 2.41
CA GLU A 21 -10.77 0.77 1.41
C GLU A 21 -9.38 0.19 1.74
N LEU A 22 -9.25 -0.58 2.83
CA LEU A 22 -8.01 -1.24 3.22
C LEU A 22 -7.86 -2.59 2.52
N VAL A 23 -6.71 -2.79 1.90
CA VAL A 23 -6.37 -3.96 1.09
C VAL A 23 -5.05 -4.56 1.56
N LYS A 24 -5.02 -5.90 1.63
CA LYS A 24 -3.78 -6.67 1.75
C LYS A 24 -3.31 -7.06 0.36
N LYS A 25 -2.06 -6.74 0.03
CA LYS A 25 -1.42 -7.07 -1.24
C LYS A 25 -0.04 -7.68 -1.01
N ARG A 26 0.29 -8.72 -1.75
CA ARG A 26 1.61 -9.34 -1.78
C ARG A 26 2.44 -8.63 -2.82
N VAL A 27 3.67 -8.31 -2.45
CA VAL A 27 4.64 -7.66 -3.32
C VAL A 27 5.89 -8.52 -3.35
N ALA A 28 6.29 -8.96 -4.55
CA ALA A 28 7.50 -9.76 -4.73
C ALA A 28 8.74 -8.90 -4.48
N ALA A 29 9.66 -9.34 -3.62
CA ALA A 29 10.97 -8.71 -3.51
C ALA A 29 11.83 -9.04 -4.73
N GLN A 30 12.63 -8.07 -5.17
CA GLN A 30 13.54 -8.27 -6.29
C GLN A 30 14.73 -9.16 -5.88
N GLY A 31 15.16 -10.02 -6.79
CA GLY A 31 16.42 -10.78 -6.68
C GLY A 31 16.45 -11.92 -5.65
N THR A 32 15.47 -12.03 -4.75
CA THR A 32 15.43 -13.08 -3.74
C THR A 32 14.48 -14.20 -4.17
N GLY A 33 14.96 -15.45 -4.21
CA GLY A 33 14.14 -16.65 -4.45
C GLY A 33 13.03 -16.85 -3.40
N LYS A 34 12.52 -18.09 -3.24
CA LYS A 34 11.31 -18.52 -2.48
C LYS A 34 11.00 -17.90 -1.09
N ARG A 35 11.84 -17.03 -0.51
CA ARG A 35 11.75 -16.47 0.86
C ARG A 35 11.47 -14.96 0.97
N GLY A 36 11.62 -14.14 -0.07
CA GLY A 36 11.72 -12.68 0.12
C GLY A 36 10.47 -11.80 -0.03
N GLY A 37 9.28 -12.34 -0.32
CA GLY A 37 8.09 -11.50 -0.57
C GLY A 37 7.65 -10.66 0.65
N TYR A 38 7.19 -9.44 0.38
CA TYR A 38 6.57 -8.56 1.38
C TYR A 38 5.05 -8.67 1.32
N ARG A 39 4.40 -8.46 2.46
CA ARG A 39 2.97 -8.17 2.54
C ARG A 39 2.79 -6.71 2.87
N THR A 40 2.00 -6.02 2.06
CA THR A 40 1.66 -4.63 2.27
C THR A 40 0.20 -4.50 2.64
N LEU A 41 -0.09 -3.58 3.56
CA LEU A 41 -1.40 -3.04 3.82
C LEU A 41 -1.43 -1.66 3.20
N LEU A 42 -2.37 -1.46 2.29
CA LEU A 42 -2.56 -0.19 1.63
C LEU A 42 -4.03 0.16 1.58
N SER A 43 -4.33 1.45 1.59
CA SER A 43 -5.67 1.94 1.32
C SER A 43 -5.76 2.41 -0.13
N ALA A 44 -6.82 2.01 -0.84
CA ALA A 44 -6.96 2.27 -2.26
C ALA A 44 -8.37 2.64 -2.66
N LYS A 45 -8.50 3.77 -3.36
CA LYS A 45 -9.61 4.07 -4.27
C LYS A 45 -9.13 3.72 -5.67
N ILE A 46 -9.45 2.52 -6.14
CA ILE A 46 -8.98 2.00 -7.43
C ILE A 46 -9.38 2.99 -8.54
N GLY A 47 -8.41 3.38 -9.38
CA GLY A 47 -8.59 4.40 -10.42
C GLY A 47 -8.32 5.84 -9.99
N ASN A 48 -8.13 6.10 -8.69
CA ASN A 48 -7.80 7.42 -8.16
C ASN A 48 -6.46 7.40 -7.41
N ARG A 49 -6.46 6.96 -6.14
CA ARG A 49 -5.29 7.04 -5.24
C ARG A 49 -5.07 5.74 -4.49
N CYS A 50 -3.81 5.40 -4.30
CA CYS A 50 -3.36 4.28 -3.45
C CYS A 50 -2.32 4.80 -2.46
N VAL A 51 -2.43 4.41 -1.19
CA VAL A 51 -1.54 4.82 -0.11
C VAL A 51 -1.07 3.57 0.63
N PHE A 52 0.23 3.26 0.54
CA PHE A 52 0.84 2.18 1.30
C PHE A 52 1.02 2.62 2.75
N LEU A 53 0.41 1.90 3.69
CA LEU A 53 0.40 2.26 5.11
C LEU A 53 1.39 1.44 5.92
N HIS A 54 1.56 0.17 5.55
CA HIS A 54 2.44 -0.73 6.28
C HIS A 54 2.96 -1.85 5.37
N GLY A 55 4.23 -2.21 5.54
CA GLY A 55 4.87 -3.34 4.85
C GLY A 55 5.62 -4.20 5.85
N PHE A 56 5.49 -5.53 5.73
CA PHE A 56 6.18 -6.49 6.58
C PHE A 56 6.63 -7.71 5.79
N ALA A 57 7.74 -8.32 6.20
CA ALA A 57 8.23 -9.54 5.56
C ALA A 57 7.27 -10.72 5.79
N LYS A 58 7.34 -11.72 4.90
CA LYS A 58 6.46 -12.90 4.96
C LYS A 58 6.51 -13.65 6.30
N SER A 59 7.63 -13.60 7.01
CA SER A 59 7.88 -14.25 8.30
C SER A 59 7.36 -13.49 9.52
N ASP A 60 7.19 -12.17 9.41
CA ASP A 60 7.21 -11.33 10.62
C ASP A 60 5.84 -11.13 11.24
N ARG A 61 4.75 -11.16 10.45
CA ARG A 61 3.38 -11.08 10.97
C ARG A 61 2.39 -11.89 10.13
N VAL A 62 1.61 -12.74 10.80
CA VAL A 62 0.55 -13.53 10.15
C VAL A 62 -0.76 -12.74 10.10
N ASN A 63 -1.12 -12.05 11.20
CA ASN A 63 -2.39 -11.32 11.36
C ASN A 63 -2.16 -9.93 11.98
N ILE A 64 -2.95 -8.94 11.55
CA ILE A 64 -3.11 -7.66 12.26
C ILE A 64 -4.28 -7.77 13.23
N THR A 65 -4.19 -7.07 14.36
CA THR A 65 -5.30 -7.02 15.34
C THR A 65 -6.46 -6.20 14.79
N LEU A 66 -7.64 -6.34 15.40
CA LEU A 66 -8.81 -5.53 15.04
C LEU A 66 -8.57 -4.04 15.26
N GLU A 67 -7.85 -3.67 16.32
CA GLU A 67 -7.52 -2.26 16.63
C GLU A 67 -6.51 -1.69 15.63
N GLU A 68 -5.47 -2.46 15.27
CA GLU A 68 -4.56 -2.07 14.18
C GLU A 68 -5.33 -1.90 12.85
N GLN A 69 -6.26 -2.80 12.54
CA GLN A 69 -7.09 -2.70 11.34
C GLN A 69 -7.97 -1.44 11.36
N LYS A 70 -8.60 -1.10 12.50
CA LYS A 70 -9.39 0.13 12.64
C LYS A 70 -8.52 1.37 12.45
N ALA A 71 -7.35 1.42 13.09
CA ALA A 71 -6.41 2.53 12.97
C ALA A 71 -5.94 2.72 11.51
N LEU A 72 -5.58 1.63 10.84
CA LEU A 72 -5.16 1.65 9.44
C LEU A 72 -6.29 2.09 8.49
N ARG A 73 -7.52 1.64 8.72
CA ARG A 73 -8.68 2.13 7.95
C ARG A 73 -8.90 3.63 8.12
N PHE A 74 -8.81 4.12 9.36
CA PHE A 74 -8.96 5.55 9.64
C PHE A 74 -7.87 6.38 8.96
N ALA A 75 -6.59 6.03 9.18
CA ALA A 75 -5.46 6.73 8.58
C ALA A 75 -5.51 6.67 7.04
N GLY A 76 -5.82 5.50 6.48
CA GLY A 76 -5.97 5.30 5.05
C GLY A 76 -7.03 6.20 4.44
N LYS A 77 -8.21 6.29 5.07
CA LYS A 77 -9.27 7.18 4.60
C LYS A 77 -8.83 8.65 4.62
N VAL A 78 -8.20 9.10 5.71
CA VAL A 78 -7.68 10.47 5.82
C VAL A 78 -6.73 10.78 4.65
N PHE A 79 -5.77 9.90 4.37
CA PHE A 79 -4.80 10.12 3.28
C PHE A 79 -5.43 10.03 1.88
N LEU A 80 -6.44 9.17 1.70
CA LEU A 80 -7.18 9.08 0.44
C LEU A 80 -8.00 10.34 0.15
N ASP A 81 -8.50 11.01 1.20
CA ASP A 81 -9.36 12.18 1.11
C ASP A 81 -8.59 13.52 1.17
N LEU A 82 -7.26 13.51 1.34
CA LEU A 82 -6.46 14.73 1.29
C LEU A 82 -6.64 15.46 -0.05
N SER A 83 -6.91 16.76 0.05
CA SER A 83 -6.88 17.67 -1.10
C SER A 83 -5.48 17.71 -1.74
N PRO A 84 -5.35 18.15 -3.00
CA PRO A 84 -4.05 18.31 -3.64
C PRO A 84 -3.07 19.17 -2.83
N GLN A 85 -3.56 20.26 -2.23
CA GLN A 85 -2.74 21.15 -1.40
C GLN A 85 -2.26 20.46 -0.13
N ALA A 86 -3.15 19.74 0.56
CA ALA A 86 -2.80 19.02 1.78
C ALA A 86 -1.88 17.83 1.51
N LEU A 87 -1.99 17.20 0.33
CA LEU A 87 -1.07 16.15 -0.11
C LEU A 87 0.34 16.72 -0.31
N CYS A 88 0.47 17.86 -0.99
CA CYS A 88 1.76 18.54 -1.15
C CYS A 88 2.39 18.89 0.20
N GLN A 89 1.59 19.41 1.14
CA GLN A 89 2.06 19.71 2.50
C GLN A 89 2.51 18.46 3.25
N ALA A 90 1.75 17.36 3.17
CA ALA A 90 2.12 16.10 3.79
C ALA A 90 3.43 15.52 3.22
N MET A 91 3.67 15.70 1.91
CA MET A 91 4.93 15.32 1.28
C MET A 91 6.09 16.20 1.72
N GLN A 92 5.91 17.52 1.75
CA GLN A 92 6.92 18.48 2.22
C GLN A 92 7.29 18.25 3.70
N ALA A 93 6.32 17.87 4.52
CA ALA A 93 6.52 17.54 5.92
C ALA A 93 7.14 16.13 6.14
N GLY A 94 7.35 15.35 5.07
CA GLY A 94 7.89 13.99 5.15
C GLY A 94 6.90 12.96 5.74
N VAL A 95 5.63 13.32 5.90
CA VAL A 95 4.57 12.41 6.37
C VAL A 95 4.19 11.42 5.27
N LEU A 96 4.20 11.87 4.01
CA LEU A 96 3.99 11.03 2.84
C LEU A 96 5.19 11.09 1.91
N MET A 97 5.43 9.99 1.20
CA MET A 97 6.43 9.90 0.15
C MET A 97 5.75 9.44 -1.13
N GLU A 98 5.98 10.16 -2.21
CA GLU A 98 5.52 9.73 -3.52
C GLU A 98 6.35 8.54 -4.00
N VAL A 99 5.67 7.53 -4.54
CA VAL A 99 6.31 6.36 -5.12
C VAL A 99 6.40 6.58 -6.62
N CYS A 100 7.57 7.02 -7.09
CA CYS A 100 7.85 7.14 -8.51
C CYS A 100 8.02 5.75 -9.13
N CYS A 101 7.27 5.48 -10.18
CA CYS A 101 7.43 4.26 -10.96
C CYS A 101 8.60 4.44 -11.92
N GLU A 102 9.82 4.15 -11.47
CA GLU A 102 10.90 3.92 -12.42
C GLU A 102 10.51 2.72 -13.29
N GLN A 103 10.39 2.96 -14.59
CA GLN A 103 10.22 1.90 -15.57
C GLN A 103 11.45 1.02 -15.47
N GLN A 104 11.31 -0.12 -14.79
CA GLN A 104 12.36 -1.11 -14.76
C GLN A 104 12.39 -1.78 -16.14
N ALA A 105 13.10 -1.14 -17.07
CA ALA A 105 13.61 -1.78 -18.27
C ALA A 105 14.64 -2.83 -17.83
N GLY A 106 14.42 -4.08 -18.23
CA GLY A 106 15.26 -5.24 -17.89
C GLY A 106 14.46 -6.51 -17.95
#